data_AF-M2AAU5-F1
#
_entry.id   AF-M2AAU5-F1
#
_cell.length_a   1.000
_cell.length_b   1.000
_cell.length_c   1.000
_cell.angle_alpha   90.00
_cell.angle_beta   90.00
_cell.angle_gamma   90.00
#
_symmetry.space_group_name_H-M   'P 1'
#
loop_
_entity.id
_entity.type
_entity.pdbx_description
1 polymer ?
#
loop_
_entity_poly.entity_id
_entity_poly.type
_entity_poly.pdbx_seq_one_letter_code
_entity_poly.pdbx_strand_id
1 'polypeptide(L)'
;MTLDEFVKKYNGKKVDFDGRYGAQCVDLFRQYCSDVLNIPQPAGVTGAREFYTEYEKKPVEVKYLQKLPYPENKPIAGDVVIFDKMRGNPYGHIAIVIAADKNYIKVLEQDGYAQTGTKFAYWKYTHVLGFLRKREEA
;
A
#
# COMPACT_ATOMS: atom_id res chain seq x y z
N MET A 1 6.37 14.37 -6.45
CA MET A 1 7.44 13.35 -6.58
C MET A 1 6.93 12.25 -7.50
N THR A 2 7.77 11.66 -8.33
CA THR A 2 7.40 10.46 -9.11
C THR A 2 7.55 9.20 -8.26
N LEU A 3 6.97 8.08 -8.72
CA LEU A 3 7.17 6.78 -8.06
C LEU A 3 8.65 6.40 -7.97
N ASP A 4 9.41 6.62 -9.04
CA ASP A 4 10.85 6.29 -9.06
C ASP A 4 11.67 7.14 -8.09
N GLU A 5 11.36 8.43 -7.98
CA GLU A 5 11.97 9.32 -6.99
C GLU A 5 11.66 8.88 -5.57
N PHE A 6 10.41 8.48 -5.32
CA PHE A 6 9.97 7.97 -4.02
C PHE A 6 10.72 6.71 -3.63
N VAL A 7 10.79 5.74 -4.55
CA VAL A 7 11.52 4.49 -4.36
C VAL A 7 13.00 4.77 -4.06
N LYS A 8 13.66 5.62 -4.85
CA LYS A 8 15.06 6.01 -4.62
C LYS A 8 15.25 6.69 -3.26
N LYS A 9 14.30 7.54 -2.85
CA LYS A 9 14.37 8.29 -1.59
C LYS A 9 14.21 7.39 -0.37
N TYR A 10 13.29 6.43 -0.40
CA TYR A 10 12.88 5.66 0.79
C TYR A 10 13.40 4.22 0.84
N ASN A 11 13.87 3.63 -0.26
CA ASN A 11 14.43 2.29 -0.26
C ASN A 11 15.55 2.15 0.79
N GLY A 12 15.43 1.15 1.68
CA GLY A 12 16.36 0.90 2.78
C GLY A 12 16.18 1.81 4.01
N LYS A 13 15.30 2.82 3.97
CA LYS A 13 15.04 3.74 5.09
C LYS A 13 13.81 3.33 5.87
N LYS A 14 13.80 3.61 7.18
CA LYS A 14 12.60 3.47 8.01
C LYS A 14 11.69 4.68 7.78
N VAL A 15 10.43 4.42 7.50
CA VAL A 15 9.38 5.44 7.39
C VAL A 15 8.46 5.27 8.58
N ASP A 16 8.43 6.25 9.47
CA ASP A 16 7.51 6.35 10.60
C ASP A 16 6.78 7.69 10.45
N PHE A 17 5.57 7.64 9.87
CA PHE A 17 4.85 8.83 9.44
C PHE A 17 4.07 9.44 10.60
N ASP A 18 3.45 8.60 11.43
CA ASP A 18 2.59 9.06 12.54
C ASP A 18 3.30 9.07 13.92
N GLY A 19 4.54 8.57 14.01
CA GLY A 19 5.31 8.47 15.23
C GLY A 19 4.82 7.36 16.18
N ARG A 20 3.97 6.44 15.71
CA ARG A 20 3.32 5.40 16.52
C ARG A 20 3.61 4.02 15.96
N TYR A 21 3.91 3.08 16.86
CA TYR A 21 4.21 1.69 16.50
C TYR A 21 5.42 1.50 15.57
N GLY A 22 6.25 2.55 15.40
CA GLY A 22 7.48 2.51 14.62
C GLY A 22 7.22 2.41 13.12
N ALA A 23 8.05 1.66 12.42
CA ALA A 23 8.06 1.65 10.96
C ALA A 23 7.04 0.65 10.38
N GLN A 24 5.75 1.03 10.25
CA GLN A 24 4.69 0.12 9.78
C GLN A 24 4.52 0.11 8.25
N CYS A 25 3.81 -0.90 7.74
CA CYS A 25 3.40 -0.94 6.33
C CYS A 25 2.49 0.25 5.96
N VAL A 26 1.61 0.66 6.88
CA VAL A 26 0.68 1.79 6.69
C VAL A 26 1.41 3.13 6.65
N ASP A 27 2.53 3.29 7.35
CA ASP A 27 3.33 4.52 7.31
C ASP A 27 3.92 4.77 5.93
N LEU A 28 4.41 3.71 5.29
CA LEU A 28 4.91 3.82 3.92
C LEU A 28 3.79 4.26 2.96
N PHE A 29 2.58 3.73 3.12
CA PHE A 29 1.43 4.15 2.32
C PHE A 29 1.04 5.62 2.58
N ARG A 30 1.02 6.06 3.84
CA ARG A 30 0.76 7.47 4.21
C ARG A 30 1.79 8.43 3.62
N GLN A 31 3.06 8.05 3.68
CA GLN A 31 4.13 8.80 3.05
C GLN A 31 3.98 8.86 1.53
N TYR A 32 3.54 7.77 0.90
CA TYR A 32 3.26 7.72 -0.54
C TYR A 32 2.08 8.61 -0.94
N CYS A 33 1.01 8.64 -0.12
CA CYS A 33 -0.11 9.57 -0.31
C CYS A 33 0.34 11.03 -0.30
N SER A 34 1.28 11.38 0.60
CA SER A 34 1.84 12.72 0.72
C SER A 34 2.79 13.08 -0.44
N ASP A 35 3.80 12.26 -0.70
CA ASP A 35 4.91 12.62 -1.58
C ASP A 35 4.57 12.45 -3.07
N VAL A 36 3.79 11.41 -3.39
CA VAL A 36 3.54 11.00 -4.79
C VAL A 36 2.11 11.28 -5.21
N LEU A 37 1.12 10.79 -4.44
CA LEU A 37 -0.28 10.91 -4.85
C LEU A 37 -0.82 12.33 -4.68
N ASN A 38 -0.24 13.09 -3.74
CA ASN A 38 -0.67 14.43 -3.33
C ASN A 38 -2.15 14.46 -2.93
N ILE A 39 -2.57 13.52 -2.08
CA ILE A 39 -3.94 13.40 -1.59
C ILE A 39 -3.98 13.59 -0.06
N PRO A 40 -5.14 13.96 0.53
CA PRO A 40 -5.29 14.02 1.98
C PRO A 40 -4.90 12.70 2.64
N GLN A 41 -4.49 12.78 3.91
CA GLN A 41 -4.05 11.59 4.64
C GLN A 41 -5.19 10.56 4.75
N PRO A 42 -4.89 9.27 4.50
CA PRO A 42 -5.87 8.21 4.55
C PRO A 42 -6.41 8.00 5.97
N ALA A 43 -7.61 7.42 6.07
CA ALA A 43 -8.30 7.20 7.33
C ALA A 43 -7.51 6.27 8.27
N GLY A 44 -7.72 6.45 9.58
CA GLY A 44 -7.24 5.52 10.58
C GLY A 44 -7.74 4.09 10.32
N VAL A 45 -6.88 3.11 10.62
CA VAL A 45 -7.19 1.68 10.50
C VAL A 45 -6.62 0.93 11.68
N THR A 46 -7.26 -0.17 12.07
CA THR A 46 -6.67 -1.15 12.99
C THR A 46 -5.67 -2.04 12.25
N GLY A 47 -5.92 -2.30 10.97
CA GLY A 47 -5.05 -3.10 10.12
C GLY A 47 -5.15 -2.70 8.65
N ALA A 48 -4.08 -2.94 7.90
CA ALA A 48 -3.96 -2.59 6.48
C ALA A 48 -5.12 -3.11 5.62
N ARG A 49 -5.68 -4.30 5.91
CA ARG A 49 -6.80 -4.86 5.14
C ARG A 49 -8.06 -3.99 5.15
N GLU A 50 -8.26 -3.15 6.17
CA GLU A 50 -9.44 -2.30 6.29
C GLU A 50 -9.50 -1.23 5.20
N PHE A 51 -8.37 -0.84 4.59
CA PHE A 51 -8.35 0.02 3.41
C PHE A 51 -9.12 -0.58 2.23
N TYR A 52 -9.32 -1.90 2.22
CA TYR A 52 -10.07 -2.60 1.19
C TYR A 52 -11.43 -3.10 1.67
N THR A 53 -11.49 -3.73 2.85
CA THR A 53 -12.74 -4.34 3.35
C THR A 53 -13.76 -3.32 3.83
N GLU A 54 -13.29 -2.18 4.35
CA GLU A 54 -14.13 -1.07 4.84
C GLU A 54 -14.04 0.15 3.93
N TYR A 55 -13.58 -0.02 2.68
CA TYR A 55 -13.31 1.07 1.73
C TYR A 55 -14.47 2.08 1.62
N GLU A 56 -15.71 1.62 1.51
CA GLU A 56 -16.87 2.52 1.34
C GLU A 56 -17.14 3.42 2.55
N LYS A 57 -16.60 3.09 3.72
CA LYS A 57 -16.70 3.90 4.95
C LYS A 57 -15.57 4.92 5.07
N LYS A 58 -14.67 4.99 4.08
CA LYS A 58 -13.44 5.77 4.11
C LYS A 58 -13.50 6.89 3.06
N PRO A 59 -13.97 8.11 3.43
CA PRO A 59 -14.34 9.14 2.46
C PRO A 59 -13.16 9.69 1.65
N VAL A 60 -11.95 9.74 2.23
CA VAL A 60 -10.74 10.16 1.49
C VAL A 60 -10.42 9.14 0.41
N GLU A 61 -10.37 7.87 0.77
CA GLU A 61 -10.07 6.76 -0.12
C GLU A 61 -11.11 6.68 -1.23
N VAL A 62 -12.41 6.74 -0.91
CA VAL A 62 -13.48 6.71 -1.91
C VAL A 62 -13.34 7.87 -2.92
N LYS A 63 -12.98 9.06 -2.43
CA LYS A 63 -12.88 10.27 -3.25
C LYS A 63 -11.65 10.29 -4.15
N TYR A 64 -10.50 9.83 -3.66
CA TYR A 64 -9.21 10.01 -4.35
C TYR A 64 -8.64 8.73 -4.94
N LEU A 65 -9.05 7.57 -4.44
CA LEU A 65 -8.61 6.27 -4.89
C LEU A 65 -9.78 5.52 -5.52
N GLN A 66 -9.48 4.68 -6.50
CA GLN A 66 -10.39 3.72 -7.09
C GLN A 66 -10.04 2.35 -6.54
N LYS A 67 -11.04 1.65 -6.00
CA LYS A 67 -10.93 0.25 -5.59
C LYS A 67 -11.05 -0.67 -6.80
N LEU A 68 -10.04 -1.51 -6.99
CA LEU A 68 -9.92 -2.45 -8.11
C LEU A 68 -9.85 -3.89 -7.60
N PRO A 69 -10.92 -4.69 -7.75
CA PRO A 69 -10.92 -6.10 -7.36
C PRO A 69 -9.94 -6.98 -8.12
N TYR A 70 -9.33 -7.91 -7.39
CA TYR A 70 -8.57 -9.04 -7.94
C TYR A 70 -9.45 -10.30 -7.89
N PRO A 71 -9.47 -11.15 -8.95
CA PRO A 71 -8.57 -11.17 -10.11
C PRO A 71 -9.02 -10.36 -11.33
N GLU A 72 -10.12 -9.61 -11.25
CA GLU A 72 -10.71 -8.91 -12.39
C GLU A 72 -9.79 -7.81 -12.95
N ASN A 73 -8.95 -7.23 -12.09
CA ASN A 73 -8.03 -6.16 -12.44
C ASN A 73 -6.57 -6.61 -12.27
N LYS A 74 -5.72 -6.15 -13.19
CA LYS A 74 -4.28 -6.36 -13.11
C LYS A 74 -3.61 -5.15 -12.47
N PRO A 75 -2.64 -5.36 -11.57
CA PRO A 75 -1.89 -4.26 -10.99
C PRO A 75 -0.99 -3.60 -12.04
N ILE A 76 -0.84 -2.29 -11.90
CA ILE A 76 0.16 -1.49 -12.62
C ILE A 76 1.09 -0.81 -11.62
N ALA A 77 2.24 -0.33 -12.10
CA ALA A 77 3.15 0.44 -11.27
C ALA A 77 2.44 1.67 -10.67
N GLY A 78 2.61 1.88 -9.37
CA GLY A 78 1.98 2.96 -8.61
C GLY A 78 0.65 2.60 -7.94
N ASP A 79 0.06 1.44 -8.26
CA ASP A 79 -1.04 0.88 -7.50
C ASP A 79 -0.61 0.55 -6.07
N VAL A 80 -1.58 0.57 -5.16
CA VAL A 80 -1.39 0.12 -3.79
C VAL A 80 -2.10 -1.22 -3.62
N VAL A 81 -1.34 -2.28 -3.45
CA VAL A 81 -1.88 -3.63 -3.25
C VAL A 81 -2.25 -3.83 -1.78
N ILE A 82 -3.42 -4.42 -1.55
CA ILE A 82 -3.90 -4.79 -0.21
C ILE A 82 -4.01 -6.31 -0.11
N PHE A 83 -3.39 -6.86 0.92
CA PHE A 83 -3.45 -8.27 1.25
C PHE A 83 -4.38 -8.52 2.43
N ASP A 84 -5.11 -9.63 2.37
CA ASP A 84 -5.92 -10.12 3.46
C ASP A 84 -5.06 -10.64 4.63
N LYS A 85 -5.72 -11.03 5.72
CA LYS A 85 -5.12 -11.74 6.84
C LYS A 85 -4.36 -12.98 6.36
N MET A 86 -3.20 -13.17 6.98
CA MET A 86 -2.34 -14.33 6.76
C MET A 86 -2.07 -14.99 8.10
N ARG A 87 -1.57 -16.23 8.06
CA ARG A 87 -1.16 -16.93 9.28
C ARG A 87 -0.07 -16.11 9.98
N GLY A 88 -0.32 -15.69 11.22
CA GLY A 88 0.58 -14.84 11.99
C GLY A 88 0.44 -13.33 11.72
N ASN A 89 -0.40 -12.90 10.78
CA ASN A 89 -0.72 -11.50 10.54
C ASN A 89 -2.23 -11.31 10.33
N PRO A 90 -3.00 -11.03 11.41
CA PRO A 90 -4.45 -10.82 11.31
C PRO A 90 -4.83 -9.46 10.71
N TYR A 91 -3.89 -8.51 10.62
CA TYR A 91 -4.13 -7.12 10.21
C TYR A 91 -4.02 -6.92 8.68
N GLY A 92 -3.57 -7.94 7.95
CA GLY A 92 -3.28 -7.85 6.53
C GLY A 92 -2.02 -7.04 6.24
N HIS A 93 -1.79 -6.73 4.97
CA HIS A 93 -0.61 -5.99 4.53
C HIS A 93 -0.94 -5.01 3.41
N ILE A 94 -0.16 -3.95 3.29
CA ILE A 94 -0.29 -2.90 2.27
C ILE A 94 1.09 -2.59 1.70
N ALA A 95 1.19 -2.50 0.38
CA ALA A 95 2.45 -2.22 -0.29
C ALA A 95 2.24 -1.48 -1.62
N ILE A 96 3.29 -0.81 -2.10
CA ILE A 96 3.24 -0.03 -3.34
C ILE A 96 3.77 -0.89 -4.48
N VAL A 97 2.97 -1.08 -5.52
CA VAL A 97 3.35 -1.87 -6.69
C VAL A 97 4.40 -1.13 -7.51
N ILE A 98 5.50 -1.82 -7.81
CA ILE A 98 6.60 -1.33 -8.65
C ILE A 98 6.54 -1.95 -10.03
N ALA A 99 6.24 -3.25 -10.10
CA ALA A 99 6.04 -3.98 -11.34
C ALA A 99 5.24 -5.24 -11.03
N ALA A 100 4.63 -5.85 -12.04
CA ALA A 100 3.91 -7.10 -11.88
C ALA A 100 3.97 -7.95 -13.15
N ASP A 101 3.94 -9.26 -12.97
CA ASP A 101 3.78 -10.24 -14.04
C ASP A 101 2.62 -11.19 -13.71
N LYS A 102 2.47 -12.28 -14.48
CA LYS A 102 1.37 -13.24 -14.30
C LYS A 102 1.41 -14.00 -12.96
N ASN A 103 2.58 -14.10 -12.34
CA ASN A 103 2.83 -14.94 -11.17
C ASN A 103 3.12 -14.11 -9.92
N TYR A 104 3.78 -12.96 -10.07
CA TYR A 104 4.29 -12.17 -8.96
C TYR A 104 4.01 -10.67 -9.11
N ILE A 105 3.90 -10.01 -7.95
CA ILE A 105 3.89 -8.57 -7.79
C ILE A 105 5.20 -8.18 -7.11
N LYS A 106 5.98 -7.32 -7.76
CA LYS A 106 7.12 -6.64 -7.15
C LYS A 106 6.61 -5.38 -6.46
N VAL A 107 6.84 -5.26 -5.16
CA VAL A 107 6.40 -4.12 -4.36
C VAL A 107 7.55 -3.45 -3.65
N LEU A 108 7.39 -2.17 -3.31
CA LEU A 108 8.11 -1.53 -2.23
C LEU A 108 7.22 -1.61 -0.99
N GLU A 109 7.75 -2.19 0.07
CA GLU A 109 7.01 -2.42 1.31
C GLU A 109 7.85 -2.10 2.55
N GLN A 110 7.18 -2.02 3.68
CA GLN A 110 7.80 -2.00 4.99
C GLN A 110 7.09 -3.03 5.88
N ASP A 111 7.87 -3.74 6.68
CA ASP A 111 7.36 -4.78 7.57
C ASP A 111 7.33 -4.25 9.02
N GLY A 112 6.13 -3.97 9.49
CA GLY A 112 5.87 -3.46 10.84
C GLY A 112 6.20 -4.46 11.96
N TYR A 113 6.31 -5.76 11.69
CA TYR A 113 6.78 -6.72 12.69
C TYR A 113 8.30 -6.76 12.76
N ALA A 114 8.96 -6.69 11.59
CA ALA A 114 10.42 -6.70 11.53
C ALA A 114 11.05 -5.37 11.94
N GLN A 115 10.29 -4.26 11.86
CA GLN A 115 10.77 -2.91 12.19
C GLN A 115 12.04 -2.52 11.42
N THR A 116 12.16 -3.01 10.18
CA THR A 116 13.25 -2.71 9.25
C THR A 116 12.90 -1.57 8.31
N GLY A 117 13.90 -1.02 7.63
CA GLY A 117 13.65 -0.07 6.55
C GLY A 117 12.85 -0.69 5.40
N THR A 118 12.33 0.15 4.52
CA THR A 118 11.61 -0.31 3.34
C THR A 118 12.50 -1.19 2.47
N LYS A 119 11.89 -2.14 1.77
CA LYS A 119 12.58 -3.08 0.90
C LYS A 119 11.72 -3.41 -0.31
N PHE A 120 12.38 -3.90 -1.35
CA PHE A 120 11.66 -4.61 -2.40
C PHE A 120 11.26 -6.00 -1.92
N ALA A 121 10.05 -6.41 -2.25
CA ALA A 121 9.57 -7.75 -2.03
C ALA A 121 8.83 -8.27 -3.25
N TYR A 122 8.79 -9.60 -3.38
CA TYR A 122 8.05 -10.30 -4.42
C TYR A 122 6.95 -11.13 -3.76
N TRP A 123 5.71 -10.81 -4.08
CA TRP A 123 4.54 -11.49 -3.56
C TRP A 123 3.86 -12.28 -4.66
N LYS A 124 3.40 -13.49 -4.34
CA LYS A 124 2.38 -14.15 -5.15
C LYS A 124 1.05 -13.43 -4.96
N TYR A 125 0.14 -13.60 -5.91
CA TYR A 125 -1.22 -13.06 -5.81
C TYR A 125 -2.11 -13.74 -4.74
N THR A 126 -1.57 -14.72 -4.00
CA THR A 126 -2.25 -15.32 -2.86
C THR A 126 -2.57 -14.27 -1.81
N HIS A 127 -3.80 -14.29 -1.29
CA HIS A 127 -4.33 -13.34 -0.31
C HIS A 127 -4.48 -11.89 -0.80
N VAL A 128 -4.25 -11.58 -2.07
CA VAL A 128 -4.55 -10.24 -2.61
C VAL A 128 -6.06 -10.03 -2.58
N LEU A 129 -6.51 -8.99 -1.89
CA LEU A 129 -7.90 -8.53 -1.91
C LEU A 129 -8.18 -7.69 -3.16
N GLY A 130 -7.20 -6.88 -3.55
CA GLY A 130 -7.27 -6.02 -4.72
C GLY A 130 -6.28 -4.86 -4.60
N PHE A 131 -6.54 -3.82 -5.38
CA PHE A 131 -5.66 -2.68 -5.53
C PHE A 131 -6.43 -1.37 -5.29
N LEU A 132 -5.72 -0.37 -4.78
CA LEU A 132 -6.17 1.03 -4.75
C LEU A 132 -5.32 1.81 -5.75
N ARG A 133 -5.98 2.45 -6.72
CA ARG A 133 -5.34 3.26 -7.75
C ARG A 133 -5.76 4.72 -7.60
N LYS A 134 -4.83 5.67 -7.75
CA LYS A 134 -5.21 7.10 -7.76
C LYS A 134 -6.20 7.34 -8.89
N ARG A 135 -7.31 8.02 -8.61
CA ARG A 135 -8.21 8.51 -9.64
C ARG A 135 -7.51 9.59 -10.45
N GLU A 136 -7.68 9.56 -11.76
CA GLU A 136 -7.33 10.71 -12.58
C GLU A 136 -8.25 11.87 -12.19
N GLU A 137 -7.68 13.07 -12.06
CA GLU A 137 -8.48 14.28 -11.87
C GLU A 137 -9.35 14.44 -13.12
N ALA A 138 -10.67 14.57 -12.91
CA ALA A 138 -11.62 14.80 -13.99
C ALA A 138 -11.46 16.21 -14.58
#